data_AF-A0A2E7JPU6-F1
#
_entry.id   AF-A0A2E7JPU6-F1
#
_cell.length_a   1.000
_cell.length_b   1.000
_cell.length_c   1.000
_cell.angle_alpha   90.00
_cell.angle_beta   90.00
_cell.angle_gamma   90.00
#
_symmetry.space_group_name_H-M   'P 1'
#
loop_
_entity.id
_entity.type
_entity.pdbx_description
1 polymer ?
#
loop_
_entity_poly.entity_id
_entity_poly.type
_entity_poly.pdbx_seq_one_letter_code
_entity_poly.pdbx_strand_id
1 'polypeptide(L)' 'MPTEFTLPDLGENIESGDVVSVMVAIGDTLAEDQPVIELETDK' A
#
# COMPACT_ATOMS: atom_id res chain seq x y z
N MET A 1 4.13 -16.03 9.66
CA MET A 1 3.42 -14.99 10.43
C MET A 1 3.11 -13.88 9.44
N PRO A 2 1.86 -13.50 9.22
CA PRO A 2 1.54 -12.34 8.38
C PRO A 2 2.06 -11.08 9.09
N THR A 3 2.86 -10.28 8.39
CA THR A 3 3.23 -8.95 8.86
C THR A 3 2.04 -8.04 8.59
N GLU A 4 1.49 -7.42 9.62
CA GLU A 4 0.47 -6.39 9.45
C GLU A 4 1.11 -5.19 8.75
N PHE A 5 0.70 -4.93 7.52
CA PHE A 5 1.10 -3.75 6.78
C PHE A 5 0.09 -2.64 7.09
N THR A 6 0.38 -1.86 8.12
CA THR A 6 -0.36 -0.63 8.40
C THR A 6 0.02 0.39 7.35
N LEU A 7 -0.97 0.86 6.58
CA LEU A 7 -0.79 1.99 5.68
C LEU A 7 -0.27 3.19 6.53
N PRO A 8 0.91 3.74 6.24
CA PRO A 8 1.35 4.99 6.86
C PRO A 8 0.49 6.15 6.32
N ASP A 9 0.45 7.27 7.05
CA ASP A 9 -0.25 8.49 6.62
C ASP A 9 0.11 8.83 5.17
N LEU A 10 -0.90 8.88 4.29
CA LEU A 10 -0.71 9.08 2.84
C LEU A 10 -0.36 10.52 2.45
N GLY A 11 -0.23 11.41 3.44
CA GLY A 11 0.07 12.83 3.30
C GLY A 11 -0.68 13.65 4.35
N GLU A 12 -0.24 14.87 4.62
CA GLU A 12 -0.99 15.82 5.46
C GLU A 12 -2.39 16.05 4.88
N ASN A 13 -3.45 15.66 5.59
CA ASN A 13 -4.89 15.76 5.23
C ASN A 13 -5.47 14.65 4.33
N ILE A 14 -4.78 13.52 4.13
CA ILE A 14 -5.35 12.40 3.39
C ILE A 14 -5.85 11.33 4.37
N GLU A 15 -7.13 11.41 4.75
CA GLU A 15 -7.80 10.44 5.64
C GLU A 15 -8.11 9.09 4.95
N SER A 16 -8.27 9.09 3.64
CA SER A 16 -8.57 7.90 2.85
C SER A 16 -8.06 8.05 1.41
N GLY A 17 -7.52 6.96 0.85
CA GLY A 17 -7.16 6.85 -0.55
C GLY A 17 -7.77 5.58 -1.15
N ASP A 18 -8.05 5.60 -2.45
CA ASP A 18 -8.55 4.46 -3.19
C ASP A 18 -7.38 3.58 -3.65
N VAL A 19 -7.54 2.26 -3.47
CA VAL A 19 -6.56 1.28 -3.95
C VAL A 19 -6.71 1.13 -5.45
N VAL A 20 -5.77 1.69 -6.22
CA VAL A 20 -5.78 1.63 -7.68
C VAL A 20 -5.28 0.28 -8.17
N SER A 21 -4.19 -0.22 -7.57
CA SER A 21 -3.61 -1.49 -7.97
C SER A 21 -2.84 -2.15 -6.84
N VAL A 22 -3.04 -3.45 -6.67
CA VAL A 22 -2.24 -4.27 -5.77
C VAL A 22 -1.23 -5.01 -6.64
N MET A 23 0.04 -4.61 -6.57
CA MET A 23 1.13 -5.20 -7.37
C MET A 23 1.65 -6.51 -6.76
N VAL A 24 0.99 -7.02 -5.73
CA VAL A 24 1.40 -8.19 -4.95
C VAL A 24 0.23 -9.15 -4.77
N ALA A 25 0.53 -10.43 -4.76
CA ALA A 25 -0.47 -11.48 -4.54
C ALA A 25 -0.27 -12.16 -3.18
N ILE A 26 -1.33 -12.82 -2.71
CA ILE A 26 -1.26 -13.62 -1.49
C ILE A 26 -0.24 -14.76 -1.71
N GLY A 27 0.80 -14.80 -0.87
CA GLY A 27 1.88 -15.78 -0.96
C GLY A 27 3.06 -15.34 -1.82
N ASP A 28 3.05 -14.11 -2.34
CA ASP A 28 4.17 -13.56 -3.09
C ASP A 28 5.32 -13.13 -2.16
N THR A 29 6.55 -13.17 -2.67
CA THR A 29 7.75 -12.81 -1.89
C THR A 29 8.14 -11.36 -2.20
N LEU A 30 8.03 -10.47 -1.21
CA LEU A 30 8.43 -9.07 -1.34
C LEU A 30 9.93 -8.90 -1.12
N ALA A 31 10.59 -8.13 -1.99
CA ALA A 31 11.98 -7.69 -1.81
C ALA A 31 12.07 -6.28 -1.18
N GLU A 32 13.22 -5.93 -0.59
CA GLU A 32 13.49 -4.54 -0.19
C GLU A 32 13.36 -3.61 -1.41
N ASP A 33 12.71 -2.46 -1.22
CA ASP A 33 12.35 -1.47 -2.24
C ASP A 33 11.31 -1.93 -3.30
N GLN A 34 10.69 -3.09 -3.14
CA GLN A 34 9.62 -3.52 -4.06
C GLN A 34 8.30 -2.77 -3.78
N PRO A 35 7.66 -2.17 -4.80
CA PRO A 35 6.37 -1.54 -4.64
C PRO A 35 5.27 -2.60 -4.44
N VAL A 36 4.43 -2.38 -3.42
CA VAL A 36 3.47 -3.38 -2.93
C VAL A 36 2.05 -3.06 -3.42
N ILE A 37 1.63 -1.80 -3.23
CA ILE A 37 0.30 -1.30 -3.53
C ILE A 37 0.45 0.12 -4.08
N GLU A 38 -0.33 0.44 -5.10
CA GLU A 38 -0.50 1.78 -5.63
C GLU A 38 -1.82 2.36 -5.12
N LEU A 39 -1.72 3.52 -4.48
CA LEU A 39 -2.82 4.23 -3.85
C LEU A 39 -2.96 5.58 -4.54
N GLU A 40 -4.19 5.93 -4.90
CA GLU A 40 -4.52 7.26 -5.40
C GLU A 40 -5.36 7.97 -4.35
N THR A 41 -5.02 9.23 -4.12
CA THR A 41 -5.63 10.06 -3.11
C THR A 41 -6.24 11.26 -3.81
N ASP A 42 -7.55 11.46 -3.66
CA ASP A 42 -8.18 12.65 -4.21
C ASP A 42 -7.63 13.90 -3.48
N LYS A 43 -7.34 14.93 -4.26
CA LYS A 43 -6.53 16.09 -3.83
C LYS A 43 -7.28 17.06 -2.93
#